data_AF-A0AAV2R2K6-F1
#
_entry.id   AF-A0AAV2R2K6-F1
#
_cell.length_a   1.000
_cell.length_b   1.000
_cell.length_c   1.000
_cell.angle_alpha   90.00
_cell.angle_beta   90.00
_cell.angle_gamma   90.00
#
_symmetry.space_group_name_H-M   'P 1'
#
loop_
_entity.id
_entity.type
_entity.pdbx_description
1 polymer ?
#
loop_
_entity_poly.entity_id
_entity_poly.type
_entity_poly.pdbx_seq_one_letter_code
_entity_poly.pdbx_strand_id
1 'polypeptide(L)'
;MVNAVFRGGGVMGTFMLLLAVAPHLMYATVNLNLTLNMVLAPPRHQTNLKFGYSVAFWRTNGDMNLVVGAPLAPYEFNNTNYPVGNIFLCTLKARCEPFQKLHSDIEILLWKMYFSR
;
A
#
# COMPACT_ATOMS: atom_id res chain seq x y z
N MET A 1 -62.15 15.06 21.05
CA MET A 1 -61.13 14.79 19.99
C MET A 1 -60.35 16.07 19.79
N VAL A 2 -59.10 16.12 20.26
CA VAL A 2 -58.29 17.34 20.23
C VAL A 2 -57.24 17.16 19.14
N ASN A 3 -57.46 17.81 17.99
CA ASN A 3 -56.45 17.91 16.95
C ASN A 3 -55.49 19.05 17.31
N ALA A 4 -54.33 18.70 17.85
CA ALA A 4 -53.23 19.64 18.00
C ALA A 4 -52.45 19.70 16.68
N VAL A 5 -52.66 20.78 15.93
CA VAL A 5 -51.89 21.11 14.72
C VAL A 5 -50.61 21.81 15.17
N PHE A 6 -49.48 21.09 15.17
CA PHE A 6 -48.15 21.68 15.30
C PHE A 6 -47.75 22.32 13.96
N ARG A 7 -47.96 23.63 13.84
CA ARG A 7 -47.43 24.47 12.76
C ARG A 7 -46.43 25.46 13.36
N GLY A 8 -45.14 25.16 13.23
CA GLY A 8 -44.05 26.09 13.57
C GLY A 8 -42.90 25.40 14.28
N GLY A 9 -41.91 24.91 13.53
CA GLY A 9 -40.72 24.29 14.13
C GLY A 9 -39.74 23.62 13.15
N GLY A 10 -39.83 23.92 11.85
CA GLY A 10 -39.18 23.14 10.79
C GLY A 10 -37.67 23.31 10.63
N VAL A 11 -37.02 24.22 11.38
CA VAL A 11 -35.58 24.52 11.20
C VAL A 11 -34.73 24.15 12.41
N MET A 12 -35.30 24.16 13.62
CA MET A 12 -34.56 23.86 14.85
C MET A 12 -34.42 22.35 15.11
N GLY A 13 -35.42 21.55 14.74
CA GLY A 13 -35.38 20.09 14.91
C GLY A 13 -34.38 19.39 14.00
N THR A 14 -34.17 19.91 12.79
CA THR A 14 -33.22 19.37 11.80
C THR A 14 -31.77 19.61 12.19
N PHE A 15 -31.46 20.74 12.84
CA PHE A 15 -30.11 21.03 13.36
C PHE A 15 -29.73 20.13 14.54
N MET A 16 -30.67 19.83 15.44
CA MET A 16 -30.44 18.89 16.55
C MET A 16 -30.20 17.46 16.06
N LEU A 17 -30.87 17.02 14.99
CA LEU A 17 -30.64 15.69 14.42
C LEU A 17 -29.25 15.56 13.76
N LEU A 18 -28.76 16.62 13.12
CA LEU A 18 -27.42 16.64 12.51
C LEU A 18 -26.29 16.59 13.56
N LEU A 19 -26.46 17.26 14.70
CA LEU A 19 -25.51 17.21 15.82
C LEU A 19 -25.48 15.85 16.54
N ALA A 20 -26.59 15.10 16.52
CA ALA A 20 -26.65 13.76 17.10
C ALA A 20 -26.03 12.68 16.19
N VAL A 21 -26.03 12.85 14.86
CA VAL A 21 -25.50 11.86 13.92
C VAL A 21 -24.00 12.08 13.61
N ALA A 22 -23.50 13.31 13.76
CA ALA A 22 -22.11 13.67 13.49
C ALA A 22 -21.04 12.87 14.28
N PRO A 23 -21.17 12.61 15.61
CA PRO A 23 -20.12 11.91 16.35
C PRO A 23 -20.04 10.41 16.06
N HIS A 24 -21.03 9.82 15.39
CA HIS A 24 -21.05 8.38 15.10
C HIS A 24 -20.39 8.01 13.76
N LEU A 25 -20.14 8.98 12.88
CA LEU A 25 -19.53 8.76 11.55
C LEU A 25 -18.00 8.84 11.54
N MET A 26 -17.36 9.21 12.65
CA MET A 26 -15.90 9.34 12.74
C MET A 26 -15.26 8.27 13.62
N TYR A 27 -15.63 7.01 13.40
CA TYR A 27 -14.78 5.90 13.82
C TYR A 27 -14.44 5.05 12.60
N ALA A 28 -13.47 5.54 11.82
CA ALA A 28 -12.69 4.68 10.95
C ALA A 28 -11.97 3.68 11.86
N THR A 29 -12.59 2.53 12.09
CA THR A 29 -12.01 1.45 12.87
C THR A 29 -10.82 0.91 12.07
N VAL A 30 -9.63 1.04 12.65
CA VAL A 30 -8.41 0.48 12.08
C VAL A 30 -8.44 -1.02 12.33
N ASN A 31 -8.96 -1.78 11.36
CA ASN A 31 -9.00 -3.23 11.40
C ASN A 31 -7.69 -3.84 10.88
N LEU A 32 -6.57 -3.47 11.49
CA LEU A 32 -5.27 -4.08 11.19
C LEU A 32 -5.18 -5.42 11.92
N ASN A 33 -5.10 -6.51 11.15
CA ASN A 33 -4.85 -7.83 11.71
C ASN A 33 -3.36 -7.98 12.06
N LEU A 34 -3.01 -7.69 13.31
CA LEU A 34 -1.63 -7.84 13.81
C LEU A 34 -1.25 -9.29 14.12
N THR A 35 -2.22 -10.21 14.20
CA THR A 35 -1.98 -11.63 14.51
C THR A 35 -1.52 -12.44 13.30
N LEU A 36 -1.86 -12.00 12.08
CA LEU A 36 -1.44 -12.60 10.81
C LEU A 36 -0.58 -11.61 10.03
N ASN A 37 0.56 -11.24 10.60
CA ASN A 37 1.54 -10.40 9.92
C ASN A 37 2.38 -11.22 8.93
N MET A 38 2.34 -10.82 7.67
CA MET A 38 3.26 -11.37 6.67
C MET A 38 4.60 -10.65 6.79
N VAL A 39 5.65 -11.37 7.19
CA VAL A 39 7.02 -10.83 7.22
C VAL A 39 7.72 -11.17 5.90
N LEU A 40 8.03 -10.13 5.12
CA LEU A 40 8.81 -10.25 3.91
C LEU A 40 10.30 -10.14 4.23
N ALA A 41 11.10 -11.00 3.63
CA ALA A 41 12.56 -11.00 3.75
C ALA A 41 13.20 -11.05 2.36
N PRO A 42 14.39 -10.43 2.19
CA PRO A 42 15.12 -10.51 0.93
C PRO A 42 15.53 -11.97 0.63
N PRO A 43 15.64 -12.34 -0.65
CA PRO A 43 16.10 -13.67 -1.02
C PRO A 43 17.56 -13.92 -0.57
N ARG A 44 17.79 -15.12 -0.02
CA ARG A 44 19.10 -15.76 0.26
C ARG A 44 20.11 -14.92 1.06
N HIS A 45 20.14 -15.05 2.39
CA HIS A 45 21.26 -14.68 3.30
C HIS A 45 21.92 -13.30 3.13
N GLN A 46 21.40 -12.42 2.27
CA GLN A 46 21.96 -11.12 2.01
C GLN A 46 21.54 -10.18 3.15
N THR A 47 22.51 -9.83 3.99
CA THR A 47 22.35 -8.86 5.07
C THR A 47 22.71 -7.45 4.58
N ASN A 48 22.21 -6.43 5.27
CA ASN A 48 22.56 -5.02 5.04
C ASN A 48 22.17 -4.43 3.67
N LEU A 49 21.18 -5.00 2.97
CA LEU A 49 20.70 -4.47 1.68
C LEU A 49 19.79 -3.22 1.79
N LYS A 50 19.39 -2.86 3.01
CA LYS A 50 18.26 -1.94 3.29
C LYS A 50 16.98 -2.38 2.57
N PHE A 51 16.69 -3.68 2.61
CA PHE A 51 15.44 -4.23 2.09
C PHE A 51 14.24 -3.62 2.82
N GLY A 52 13.21 -3.20 2.06
CA GLY A 52 12.06 -2.50 2.63
C GLY A 52 12.24 -0.98 2.70
N TYR A 53 13.27 -0.42 2.07
CA TYR A 53 13.48 1.03 2.01
C TYR A 53 12.32 1.77 1.35
N SER A 54 11.74 1.16 0.30
CA SER A 54 10.49 1.61 -0.32
C SER A 54 9.61 0.41 -0.60
N VAL A 55 8.29 0.59 -0.51
CA VAL A 55 7.30 -0.45 -0.76
C VAL A 55 6.15 0.13 -1.58
N ALA A 56 5.72 -0.60 -2.62
CA ALA A 56 4.57 -0.25 -3.44
C ALA A 56 3.73 -1.48 -3.76
N PHE A 57 2.43 -1.32 -3.90
CA PHE A 57 1.58 -2.37 -4.46
C PHE A 57 1.72 -2.40 -5.98
N TRP A 58 1.75 -3.60 -6.55
CA TRP A 58 1.77 -3.83 -7.98
C TRP A 58 0.76 -4.92 -8.33
N ARG A 59 -0.07 -4.68 -9.34
CA ARG A 59 -1.06 -5.64 -9.80
C ARG A 59 -0.69 -6.13 -11.18
N THR A 60 -0.48 -7.43 -11.33
CA THR A 60 -0.22 -8.08 -12.62
C THR A 60 -1.24 -9.19 -12.82
N ASN A 61 -1.93 -9.23 -13.95
CA ASN A 61 -2.86 -10.33 -14.29
C ASN A 61 -3.92 -10.65 -13.22
N GLY A 62 -4.33 -9.63 -12.45
CA GLY A 62 -5.29 -9.79 -11.34
C GLY A 62 -4.67 -10.16 -9.99
N ASP A 63 -3.41 -10.59 -9.97
CA ASP A 63 -2.69 -10.88 -8.74
C ASP A 63 -2.11 -9.62 -8.10
N MET A 64 -2.26 -9.51 -6.78
CA MET A 64 -1.66 -8.45 -5.98
C MET A 64 -0.27 -8.87 -5.51
N ASN A 65 0.71 -8.06 -5.87
CA ASN A 65 2.11 -8.20 -5.50
C ASN A 65 2.61 -6.96 -4.78
N LEU A 66 3.76 -7.10 -4.12
CA LEU A 66 4.48 -6.02 -3.48
C LEU A 66 5.81 -5.82 -4.19
N VAL A 67 6.12 -4.58 -4.51
CA VAL A 67 7.41 -4.15 -5.03
C VAL A 67 8.19 -3.54 -3.89
N VAL A 68 9.36 -4.10 -3.61
CA VAL A 68 10.19 -3.72 -2.47
C VAL A 68 11.55 -3.25 -2.95
N GLY A 69 11.88 -2.00 -2.65
CA GLY A 69 13.19 -1.42 -2.94
C GLY A 69 14.25 -1.80 -1.91
N ALA A 70 15.47 -2.03 -2.40
CA ALA A 70 16.65 -2.28 -1.60
C ALA A 70 17.86 -1.55 -2.23
N PRO A 71 18.16 -0.32 -1.79
CA PRO A 71 19.16 0.53 -2.43
C PRO A 71 20.59 -0.02 -2.35
N LEU A 72 20.89 -0.90 -1.39
CA LEU A 72 22.21 -1.53 -1.25
C LEU A 72 22.24 -2.97 -1.78
N ALA A 73 21.15 -3.42 -2.42
CA ALA A 73 21.15 -4.74 -3.05
C ALA A 73 21.92 -4.70 -4.38
N PRO A 74 22.80 -5.68 -4.63
CA PRO A 74 23.47 -5.80 -5.91
C PRO A 74 22.45 -6.18 -6.99
N TYR A 75 22.73 -5.71 -8.21
CA TYR A 75 21.89 -5.92 -9.39
C TYR A 75 22.77 -6.50 -10.50
N GLU A 76 22.39 -7.63 -11.09
CA GLU A 76 23.21 -8.31 -12.11
C GLU A 76 22.53 -8.19 -13.48
N PHE A 77 23.05 -7.33 -14.35
CA PHE A 77 22.49 -7.16 -15.69
C PHE A 77 23.51 -7.53 -16.75
N ASN A 78 23.12 -8.45 -17.64
CA ASN A 78 23.97 -8.93 -18.73
C ASN A 78 25.36 -9.40 -18.22
N ASN A 79 25.36 -10.26 -17.19
CA ASN A 79 26.55 -10.76 -16.47
C ASN A 79 27.44 -9.67 -15.84
N THR A 80 26.94 -8.44 -15.73
CA THR A 80 27.63 -7.32 -15.07
C THR A 80 26.99 -7.06 -13.71
N ASN A 81 27.80 -7.13 -12.65
CA ASN A 81 27.36 -6.84 -11.29
C ASN A 81 27.46 -5.35 -11.00
N TYR A 82 26.31 -4.72 -10.78
CA TYR A 82 26.20 -3.37 -10.27
C TYR A 82 26.14 -3.42 -8.74
N PRO A 83 26.97 -2.61 -8.05
CA PRO A 83 27.12 -2.72 -6.61
C PRO A 83 25.92 -2.21 -5.81
N VAL A 84 24.97 -1.51 -6.44
CA VAL A 84 23.90 -0.80 -5.74
C VAL A 84 22.59 -0.78 -6.53
N GLY A 85 21.48 -0.77 -5.77
CA GLY A 85 20.12 -0.56 -6.26
C GLY A 85 19.50 -1.79 -6.91
N ASN A 86 18.67 -2.53 -6.14
CA ASN A 86 17.79 -3.55 -6.71
C ASN A 86 16.35 -3.38 -6.23
N ILE A 87 15.43 -3.91 -7.03
CA ILE A 87 13.99 -3.96 -6.74
C ILE A 87 13.59 -5.44 -6.69
N PHE A 88 12.77 -5.79 -5.72
CA PHE A 88 12.26 -7.14 -5.54
C PHE A 88 10.76 -7.17 -5.77
N LEU A 89 10.28 -8.18 -6.48
CA LEU A 89 8.85 -8.50 -6.58
C LEU A 89 8.54 -9.59 -5.55
N CYS A 90 7.69 -9.25 -4.60
CA CYS A 90 7.21 -10.15 -3.56
C CYS A 90 5.76 -10.53 -3.84
N THR A 91 5.52 -11.81 -4.10
CA THR A 91 4.15 -12.33 -4.15
C THR A 91 3.61 -12.46 -2.73
N LEU A 92 2.32 -12.18 -2.51
CA LEU A 92 1.69 -12.32 -1.19
C LEU A 92 1.66 -13.78 -0.67
N LYS A 93 2.09 -14.74 -1.48
CA LYS A 93 2.04 -16.19 -1.17
C LYS A 93 3.41 -16.87 -1.14
N ALA A 94 4.44 -16.38 -1.84
CA ALA A 94 5.52 -17.28 -2.26
C ALA A 94 6.92 -16.65 -2.43
N ARG A 95 7.34 -15.76 -1.52
CA ARG A 95 8.71 -15.16 -1.47
C ARG A 95 8.92 -13.99 -2.45
N CYS A 96 10.03 -13.30 -2.21
CA CYS A 96 10.52 -12.18 -2.99
C CYS A 96 11.58 -12.65 -3.98
N GLU A 97 11.43 -12.27 -5.25
CA GLU A 97 12.40 -12.52 -6.31
C GLU A 97 12.94 -11.20 -6.87
N PRO A 98 14.20 -11.17 -7.36
CA PRO A 98 14.73 -10.01 -8.05
C PRO A 98 13.84 -9.68 -9.27
N PHE A 99 13.47 -8.41 -9.39
CA PHE A 99 12.51 -7.95 -10.41
C PHE A 99 13.04 -8.13 -11.86
N GLN A 100 14.35 -8.33 -12.03
CA GLN A 100 15.01 -8.55 -13.32
C GLN A 100 14.53 -9.78 -14.09
N LYS A 101 13.98 -10.79 -13.40
CA LYS A 101 13.56 -12.04 -14.06
C LYS A 101 12.24 -11.89 -14.82
N LEU A 102 11.47 -10.85 -14.54
CA LEU A 102 10.21 -10.54 -15.22
C LEU A 102 10.41 -9.44 -16.29
N HIS A 103 10.88 -9.87 -17.47
CA HIS A 103 10.60 -9.35 -18.82
C HIS A 103 10.22 -7.86 -19.05
N SER A 104 10.99 -7.23 -19.95
CA SER A 104 10.73 -6.13 -20.93
C SER A 104 9.88 -4.88 -20.61
N ASP A 105 8.96 -4.88 -19.66
CA ASP A 105 8.01 -3.76 -19.45
C ASP A 105 8.54 -2.68 -18.47
N ILE A 106 9.85 -2.73 -18.17
CA ILE A 106 10.47 -2.12 -16.97
C ILE A 106 10.96 -0.68 -17.15
N GLU A 107 11.18 -0.21 -18.38
CA GLU A 107 11.71 1.15 -18.60
C GLU A 107 10.81 2.24 -17.98
N ILE A 108 9.50 2.00 -17.88
CA ILE A 108 8.55 3.00 -17.39
C ILE A 108 8.55 3.15 -15.85
N LEU A 109 8.90 2.08 -15.11
CA LEU A 109 8.83 2.08 -13.64
C LEU A 109 10.07 2.66 -12.97
N LEU A 110 11.27 2.36 -13.49
CA LEU A 110 12.51 2.93 -12.97
C LEU A 110 12.55 4.44 -13.17
N TRP A 111 12.07 4.93 -14.32
CA TRP A 111 11.97 6.37 -14.58
C TRP A 111 11.06 7.09 -13.57
N LYS A 112 9.90 6.51 -13.24
CA LYS A 112 8.97 7.12 -12.27
C LYS A 112 9.50 7.19 -10.84
N MET A 113 10.28 6.20 -10.39
CA MET A 113 10.82 6.19 -9.03
C MET A 113 12.04 7.10 -8.85
N TYR A 114 12.89 7.23 -9.88
CA TYR A 114 14.11 8.04 -9.78
C TYR A 114 13.92 9.52 -10.19
N PHE A 115 12.96 9.84 -11.07
CA PHE A 115 12.80 11.19 -11.62
C PHE A 115 11.57 11.96 -11.14
N SER A 116 10.75 11.41 -10.25
CA SER A 116 9.63 12.15 -9.64
C SER A 116 10.06 12.97 -8.40
N ARG A 117 11.14 13.75 -8.54
CA ARG A 117 11.49 14.82 -7.59
C ARG A 117 10.94 16.14 -8.08
#